data_AF-A0A7C5HDP6-F1
#
_entry.id   AF-A0A7C5HDP6-F1
#
_cell.length_a   1.000
_cell.length_b   1.000
_cell.length_c   1.000
_cell.angle_alpha   90.00
_cell.angle_beta   90.00
_cell.angle_gamma   90.00
#
_symmetry.space_group_name_H-M   'P 1'
#
loop_
_entity.id
_entity.type
_entity.pdbx_description
1 polymer ?
#
loop_
_entity_poly.entity_id
_entity_poly.type
_entity_poly.pdbx_seq_one_letter_code
_entity_poly.pdbx_strand_id
1 'polypeptide(L)'
;MRVKNILFMLFLFDLFLVLWGLMVAVQTFLIDADILKFPEENVRLLFILFFLFVVTSMAGLVFAIMYDKKYYIKLFPALQVVVFIAMLFAKSLFG
;
A
#
# COMPACT_ATOMS: atom_id res chain seq x y z
N MET A 1 20.24 11.98 -13.79
CA MET A 1 20.34 11.17 -12.54
C MET A 1 19.22 11.45 -11.53
N ARG A 2 18.83 12.71 -11.24
CA ARG A 2 17.88 13.05 -10.16
C ARG A 2 16.50 12.38 -10.21
N VAL A 3 15.87 12.28 -11.38
CA VAL A 3 14.51 11.73 -11.52
C VAL A 3 14.42 10.24 -11.16
N LYS A 4 15.46 9.45 -11.49
CA LYS A 4 15.51 8.03 -11.13
C LYS A 4 15.53 7.86 -9.61
N ASN A 5 16.26 8.71 -8.90
CA ASN A 5 16.34 8.67 -7.44
C ASN A 5 14.98 9.02 -6.81
N ILE A 6 14.25 9.98 -7.36
CA ILE A 6 12.90 10.35 -6.88
C ILE A 6 11.91 9.19 -7.07
N LEU A 7 11.86 8.60 -8.27
CA LEU A 7 10.98 7.46 -8.54
C LEU A 7 11.32 6.24 -7.67
N PHE A 8 12.62 6.02 -7.42
CA PHE A 8 13.08 4.97 -6.52
C PHE A 8 12.68 5.24 -5.06
N MET A 9 12.80 6.49 -4.59
CA MET A 9 12.36 6.89 -3.26
C MET A 9 10.85 6.75 -3.08
N LEU A 10 10.06 7.18 -4.06
CA LEU A 10 8.59 7.01 -4.05
C LEU A 10 8.21 5.54 -4.03
N PHE A 11 8.90 4.71 -4.82
CA PHE A 11 8.67 3.27 -4.81
C PHE A 11 9.03 2.62 -3.47
N LEU A 12 10.17 2.98 -2.87
CA LEU A 12 10.54 2.48 -1.55
C LEU A 12 9.55 2.91 -0.46
N PHE A 13 9.05 4.14 -0.56
CA PHE A 13 8.04 4.65 0.36
C PHE A 13 6.72 3.87 0.22
N ASP A 14 6.27 3.62 -1.00
CA ASP A 14 5.11 2.77 -1.27
C ASP A 14 5.31 1.35 -0.70
N LEU A 15 6.47 0.75 -0.94
CA LEU A 15 6.79 -0.58 -0.41
C LEU A 15 6.73 -0.59 1.13
N PHE A 16 7.28 0.44 1.77
CA PHE A 16 7.21 0.61 3.21
C PHE A 16 5.76 0.74 3.71
N LEU A 17 4.93 1.55 3.06
CA LEU A 17 3.51 1.68 3.40
C LEU A 17 2.75 0.36 3.28
N VAL A 18 3.04 -0.43 2.23
CA VAL A 18 2.43 -1.74 2.05
C VAL A 18 2.85 -2.72 3.14
N LEU A 19 4.15 -2.80 3.45
CA LEU A 19 4.63 -3.67 4.53
C LEU A 19 4.06 -3.26 5.88
N TRP A 20 3.98 -1.96 6.15
CA TRP A 20 3.39 -1.45 7.39
C TRP A 20 1.89 -1.76 7.46
N GLY A 21 1.14 -1.50 6.39
CA GLY A 21 -0.28 -1.85 6.30
C GLY A 21 -0.53 -3.34 6.50
N LEU A 22 0.30 -4.20 5.90
CA LEU A 22 0.23 -5.65 6.09
C LEU A 22 0.51 -6.03 7.55
N MET A 23 1.52 -5.45 8.20
CA MET A 23 1.81 -5.73 9.60
C MET A 23 0.65 -5.31 10.52
N VAL A 24 0.10 -4.10 10.33
CA VAL A 24 -1.05 -3.63 11.12
C VAL A 24 -2.25 -4.54 10.89
N ALA A 25 -2.51 -4.95 9.65
CA ALA A 25 -3.60 -5.86 9.33
C ALA A 25 -3.40 -7.22 10.02
N VAL A 26 -2.23 -7.84 9.90
CA VAL A 26 -1.90 -9.11 10.55
C VAL A 26 -2.04 -9.00 12.07
N GLN A 27 -1.52 -7.95 12.68
CA GLN A 27 -1.66 -7.74 14.12
C GLN A 27 -3.12 -7.63 14.54
N THR A 28 -3.88 -6.79 13.85
CA THR A 28 -5.28 -6.47 14.19
C THR A 28 -6.21 -7.67 14.03
N PHE A 29 -5.97 -8.47 13.00
CA PHE A 29 -6.94 -9.45 12.50
C PHE A 29 -6.53 -10.91 12.77
N LEU A 30 -5.24 -11.19 12.92
CA LEU A 30 -4.73 -12.55 13.16
C LEU A 30 -4.15 -12.75 14.57
N ILE A 31 -3.64 -11.69 15.21
CA ILE A 31 -2.97 -11.79 16.52
C ILE A 31 -3.88 -11.28 17.65
N ASP A 32 -4.32 -10.03 17.57
CA ASP A 32 -5.11 -9.33 18.58
C ASP A 32 -6.62 -9.43 18.31
N ALA A 33 -7.07 -10.54 17.70
CA ALA A 33 -8.48 -10.77 17.38
C ALA A 33 -9.31 -11.03 18.66
N ASP A 34 -9.44 -10.00 19.50
CA ASP A 34 -10.36 -9.99 20.62
C ASP A 34 -11.77 -9.71 20.06
N ILE A 35 -12.53 -10.80 19.87
CA ILE A 35 -13.82 -10.86 19.17
C ILE A 35 -14.85 -9.88 19.79
N LEU A 36 -14.60 -9.41 21.02
CA LEU A 36 -15.48 -8.54 21.79
C LEU A 36 -15.31 -7.04 21.50
N LYS A 37 -14.25 -6.60 20.81
CA LYS A 37 -14.04 -5.18 20.49
C LYS A 37 -13.60 -5.01 19.04
N PHE A 38 -14.39 -4.24 18.29
CA PHE A 38 -13.96 -3.81 16.96
C PHE A 38 -12.75 -2.87 17.10
N PRO A 39 -11.60 -3.16 16.47
CA PRO A 39 -10.37 -2.39 16.64
C PRO A 39 -10.40 -1.11 15.77
N GLU A 40 -11.27 -0.16 16.14
CA GLU A 40 -11.53 1.08 15.39
C GLU A 40 -10.26 1.88 15.07
N GLU A 41 -9.34 1.99 16.03
CA GLU A 41 -8.09 2.73 15.86
C GLU A 41 -7.18 2.10 14.80
N ASN A 42 -7.04 0.78 14.81
CA ASN A 42 -6.21 0.06 13.84
C ASN A 42 -6.84 0.08 12.45
N VAL A 43 -8.16 -0.05 12.35
CA VAL A 43 -8.88 0.06 11.06
C VAL A 43 -8.73 1.46 10.50
N ARG A 44 -8.83 2.51 11.34
CA ARG A 44 -8.57 3.89 10.91
C ARG A 44 -7.13 4.06 10.42
N LEU A 45 -6.15 3.48 11.10
CA LEU A 45 -4.75 3.50 10.67
C LEU A 45 -4.57 2.81 9.30
N LEU A 46 -5.21 1.67 9.08
CA LEU A 46 -5.18 0.96 7.79
C LEU A 46 -5.76 1.82 6.66
N PHE A 47 -6.87 2.53 6.90
CA PHE A 47 -7.42 3.47 5.92
C PHE A 47 -6.46 4.62 5.60
N ILE A 48 -5.79 5.18 6.60
CA ILE A 48 -4.80 6.25 6.42
C ILE A 48 -3.61 5.75 5.60
N LEU A 49 -3.06 4.59 5.94
CA LEU A 49 -1.94 3.97 5.23
C LEU A 49 -2.30 3.65 3.78
N PHE A 50 -3.50 3.14 3.54
CA PHE A 50 -3.99 2.88 2.19
C PHE A 50 -4.16 4.18 1.38
N PHE A 51 -4.75 5.21 1.97
CA PHE A 51 -4.91 6.50 1.28
C PHE A 51 -3.56 7.12 0.92
N LEU A 52 -2.61 7.12 1.86
CA LEU A 52 -1.23 7.54 1.62
C LEU A 52 -0.62 6.77 0.45
N PHE A 53 -0.74 5.44 0.46
CA PHE A 53 -0.24 4.57 -0.59
C PHE A 53 -0.83 4.90 -1.96
N VAL A 54 -2.15 5.07 -2.06
CA VAL A 54 -2.80 5.42 -3.33
C VAL A 54 -2.28 6.75 -3.86
N VAL A 55 -2.20 7.77 -3.00
CA VAL A 55 -1.73 9.11 -3.40
C VAL A 55 -0.27 9.07 -3.86
N THR A 56 0.63 8.41 -3.11
CA THR A 56 2.05 8.35 -3.46
C THR A 56 2.31 7.48 -4.69
N SER A 57 1.57 6.38 -4.83
CA SER A 57 1.64 5.51 -6.00
C SER A 57 1.15 6.20 -7.28
N MET A 58 0.04 6.97 -7.19
CA MET A 58 -0.43 7.80 -8.29
C MET A 58 0.58 8.89 -8.64
N ALA A 59 1.17 9.58 -7.66
CA ALA A 59 2.21 10.56 -7.92
C ALA A 59 3.43 9.91 -8.62
N GLY A 60 3.88 8.75 -8.14
CA GLY A 60 4.94 7.96 -8.75
C GLY A 60 4.65 7.56 -10.19
N LEU A 61 3.42 7.12 -10.47
CA LEU A 61 2.96 6.79 -11.83
C LEU A 61 2.97 8.02 -12.74
N VAL A 62 2.44 9.16 -12.28
CA VAL A 62 2.42 10.42 -13.05
C VAL A 62 3.85 10.85 -13.39
N PHE A 63 4.77 10.85 -12.41
CA PHE A 63 6.18 11.15 -12.67
C PHE A 63 6.82 10.13 -13.63
N ALA A 64 6.50 8.85 -13.50
CA ALA A 64 7.03 7.81 -14.39
C ALA A 64 6.59 8.04 -15.85
N ILE A 65 5.33 8.44 -16.07
CA ILE A 65 4.78 8.80 -17.39
C ILE A 65 5.46 10.06 -17.92
N MET A 66 5.54 11.14 -17.12
CA MET A 66 6.14 12.41 -17.53
C MET A 66 7.60 12.28 -17.98
N TYR A 67 8.36 11.34 -17.40
CA TYR A 67 9.78 11.15 -17.70
C TYR A 67 10.09 9.90 -18.54
N ASP A 68 9.06 9.31 -19.18
CA ASP A 68 9.10 8.11 -20.02
C ASP A 68 9.91 6.96 -19.39
N LYS A 69 9.59 6.65 -18.13
CA LYS A 69 10.22 5.56 -17.37
C LYS A 69 9.37 4.31 -17.41
N LYS A 70 9.41 3.61 -18.56
CA LYS A 70 8.67 2.36 -18.84
C LYS A 70 8.72 1.31 -17.73
N TYR A 71 9.85 1.19 -17.02
CA TYR A 71 9.97 0.30 -15.87
C TYR A 71 9.00 0.69 -14.75
N TYR A 72 9.04 1.95 -14.29
CA TYR A 72 8.19 2.45 -13.20
C TYR A 72 6.71 2.57 -13.60
N ILE A 73 6.42 2.83 -14.88
CA ILE A 73 5.04 2.85 -15.40
C ILE A 73 4.35 1.49 -15.19
N LYS A 74 5.09 0.38 -15.27
CA LYS A 74 4.56 -0.97 -15.00
C LYS A 74 4.56 -1.31 -13.51
N LEU A 75 5.48 -0.72 -12.76
CA LEU A 75 5.81 -1.17 -11.42
C LEU A 75 4.86 -0.59 -10.35
N PHE A 76 4.50 0.69 -10.44
CA PHE A 76 3.50 1.30 -9.54
C PHE A 76 2.12 0.60 -9.64
N PRO A 77 1.56 0.36 -10.84
CA PRO A 77 0.29 -0.38 -10.97
C PRO A 77 0.41 -1.83 -10.51
N ALA A 78 1.54 -2.51 -10.75
CA ALA A 78 1.74 -3.87 -10.27
C ALA A 78 1.67 -3.93 -8.73
N LEU A 79 2.25 -2.95 -8.04
CA LEU A 79 2.18 -2.89 -6.58
C LEU A 79 0.75 -2.62 -6.08
N GLN A 80 -0.02 -1.78 -6.78
CA GLN A 80 -1.45 -1.59 -6.49
C GLN A 80 -2.26 -2.88 -6.64
N VAL A 81 -1.99 -3.68 -7.68
CA VAL A 81 -2.63 -4.98 -7.88
C VAL A 81 -2.30 -5.93 -6.74
N VAL A 82 -1.04 -5.97 -6.28
CA VAL A 82 -0.64 -6.80 -5.14
C VAL A 82 -1.41 -6.41 -3.88
N VAL A 83 -1.52 -5.12 -3.58
CA VAL A 83 -2.29 -4.62 -2.43
C VAL A 83 -3.77 -4.96 -2.57
N PHE A 84 -4.33 -4.80 -3.76
CA PHE A 84 -5.73 -5.13 -4.03
C PHE A 84 -6.02 -6.61 -3.82
N ILE A 85 -5.15 -7.51 -4.30
CA ILE A 85 -5.25 -8.95 -4.06
C ILE A 85 -5.17 -9.25 -2.55
N ALA A 86 -4.24 -8.60 -1.83
CA ALA A 86 -4.13 -8.77 -0.38
C ALA A 86 -5.40 -8.32 0.36
N MET A 87 -6.04 -7.22 -0.08
CA MET A 87 -7.32 -6.75 0.47
C MET A 87 -8.46 -7.71 0.18
N LEU A 88 -8.56 -8.25 -1.05
CA LEU A 88 -9.58 -9.25 -1.39
C LEU A 88 -9.40 -10.52 -0.56
N PHE A 89 -8.16 -10.96 -0.35
CA PHE A 89 -7.85 -12.09 0.49
C PHE A 89 -8.24 -11.84 1.95
N ALA A 90 -7.90 -10.66 2.50
CA ALA A 90 -8.33 -10.27 3.84
C ALA A 90 -9.87 -10.26 3.96
N LYS A 91 -10.59 -9.64 3.00
CA LYS A 91 -12.05 -9.67 2.99
C LYS A 91 -12.60 -11.11 3.01
N SER A 92 -12.03 -12.02 2.22
CA SER A 92 -12.46 -13.41 2.18
C SER A 92 -12.31 -14.17 3.51
N LEU A 93 -11.39 -13.73 4.38
CA LEU A 93 -11.21 -14.29 5.72
C LEU A 93 -12.23 -13.78 6.74
N PHE A 94 -12.79 -12.58 6.52
CA PHE A 94 -13.72 -11.92 7.46
C PHE A 94 -15.19 -11.96 7.03
N GLY A 95 -15.50 -12.44 5.81
CA GLY A 95 -16.86 -12.51 5.25
C GLY A 95 -17.21 -11.33 4.36
#